data_AF-R6DY33-F1
#
_entry.id   AF-R6DY33-F1
#
_cell.length_a   1.000
_cell.length_b   1.000
_cell.length_c   1.000
_cell.angle_alpha   90.00
_cell.angle_beta   90.00
_cell.angle_gamma   90.00
#
_symmetry.space_group_name_H-M   'P 1'
#
loop_
_entity.id
_entity.type
_entity.pdbx_description
1 polymer ?
#
loop_
_entity_poly.entity_id
_entity_poly.type
_entity_poly.pdbx_seq_one_letter_code
_entity_poly.pdbx_strand_id
1 'polypeptide(L)'
;MKIIVMDSANVRIEVLNVADHMLEDEIELFLSEHGYSLNNISWMAAPIDYVPVQFHEYDTDKENGEEVHATRSTRLKDFSIYDSVQEVKHREQEELAQALHLQGEKVDDGYEWHFEGECPIVAAYDYDEPCDVVILSVRVNKEGGLTIIGDEKNDRGNEHEIEADDIFAGHMDFIISEIGY
;
A
#
# COMPACT_ATOMS: atom_id res chain seq x y z
N MET A 1 0.29 21.29 -0.60
CA MET A 1 -0.52 21.20 0.62
C MET A 1 -1.92 20.77 0.23
N LYS A 2 -2.72 20.30 1.17
CA LYS A 2 -4.11 19.88 0.92
C LYS A 2 -5.05 20.88 1.59
N ILE A 3 -6.08 21.32 0.88
CA ILE A 3 -7.24 21.99 1.49
C ILE A 3 -8.37 20.98 1.57
N ILE A 4 -8.89 20.73 2.76
CA ILE A 4 -10.06 19.89 3.01
C ILE A 4 -11.26 20.82 3.11
N VAL A 5 -12.26 20.62 2.27
CA VAL A 5 -13.49 21.41 2.26
C VAL A 5 -14.65 20.52 2.64
N MET A 6 -15.43 20.94 3.63
CA MET A 6 -16.71 20.34 4.02
C MET A 6 -17.84 21.26 3.54
N ASP A 7 -18.56 20.85 2.50
CA ASP A 7 -19.68 21.59 1.96
C ASP A 7 -20.99 21.15 2.63
N SER A 8 -21.55 22.05 3.44
CA SER A 8 -22.79 21.78 4.18
C SER A 8 -24.03 21.72 3.30
N ALA A 9 -24.00 22.32 2.10
CA ALA A 9 -25.14 22.38 1.20
C ALA A 9 -25.41 21.04 0.50
N ASN A 10 -24.37 20.24 0.26
CA ASN A 10 -24.47 18.95 -0.44
C ASN A 10 -23.84 17.77 0.34
N VAL A 11 -23.36 18.00 1.57
CA VAL A 11 -22.79 16.98 2.48
C VAL A 11 -21.61 16.25 1.83
N ARG A 12 -20.71 17.00 1.19
CA ARG A 12 -19.52 16.48 0.53
C ARG A 12 -18.25 16.93 1.25
N ILE A 13 -17.26 16.03 1.28
CA ILE A 13 -15.87 16.36 1.62
C ILE A 13 -15.07 16.39 0.32
N GLU A 14 -14.37 17.50 0.07
CA GLU A 14 -13.46 17.67 -1.07
C GLU A 14 -12.04 17.86 -0.57
N VAL A 15 -11.07 17.32 -1.31
CA VAL A 15 -9.64 17.44 -1.00
C VAL A 15 -8.96 18.09 -2.19
N LEU A 16 -8.47 19.31 -2.02
CA LEU A 16 -7.85 20.11 -3.07
C LEU A 16 -6.33 20.08 -2.94
N ASN A 17 -5.64 19.77 -4.04
CA ASN A 17 -4.19 19.86 -4.15
C ASN A 17 -3.80 21.29 -4.53
N VAL A 18 -3.11 22.01 -3.65
CA VAL A 18 -2.64 23.38 -3.91
C VAL A 18 -1.17 23.54 -3.56
N ALA A 19 -0.56 24.64 -4.03
CA ALA A 19 0.84 24.93 -3.80
C ALA A 19 1.16 25.10 -2.30
N ASP A 20 2.29 24.55 -1.85
CA ASP A 20 2.66 24.49 -0.42
C ASP A 20 2.91 25.84 0.25
N HIS A 21 3.00 26.91 -0.54
CA HIS A 21 3.34 28.26 -0.09
C HIS A 21 2.14 29.20 0.05
N MET A 22 0.91 28.71 -0.16
CA MET A 22 -0.28 29.56 -0.07
C MET A 22 -0.54 30.02 1.37
N LEU A 23 -0.78 31.31 1.55
CA LEU A 23 -1.19 31.93 2.81
C LEU A 23 -2.72 31.81 3.02
N GLU A 24 -3.18 31.99 4.26
CA GLU A 24 -4.60 31.85 4.63
C GLU A 24 -5.52 32.76 3.78
N ASP A 25 -5.19 34.04 3.65
CA ASP A 25 -5.94 35.01 2.84
C ASP A 25 -5.96 34.62 1.34
N GLU A 26 -4.90 33.97 0.85
CA GLU A 26 -4.82 33.46 -0.54
C GLU A 26 -5.71 32.24 -0.73
N ILE A 27 -5.93 31.44 0.32
CA ILE A 27 -6.80 30.26 0.28
C ILE A 27 -8.27 30.67 0.19
N GLU A 28 -8.73 31.63 1.00
CA GLU A 28 -10.12 32.11 0.91
C GLU A 28 -10.42 32.73 -0.45
N LEU A 29 -9.48 33.54 -0.97
CA LEU A 29 -9.58 34.11 -2.31
C LEU A 29 -9.67 32.99 -3.35
N PHE A 30 -8.74 32.02 -3.31
CA PHE A 30 -8.74 30.87 -4.19
C PHE A 30 -10.07 30.11 -4.17
N LEU A 31 -10.60 29.80 -2.98
CA LEU A 31 -11.88 29.11 -2.83
C LEU A 31 -13.03 29.94 -3.46
N SER A 32 -13.07 31.24 -3.20
CA SER A 32 -14.10 32.12 -3.78
C SER A 32 -14.03 32.19 -5.31
N GLU A 33 -12.82 32.27 -5.88
CA GLU A 33 -12.59 32.32 -7.33
C GLU A 33 -12.95 31.00 -8.02
N HIS A 34 -12.89 29.88 -7.30
CA HIS A 34 -13.27 28.55 -7.78
C HIS A 34 -14.73 28.19 -7.46
N GLY A 35 -15.55 29.17 -7.05
CA GLY A 35 -16.99 29.01 -6.91
C GLY A 35 -17.46 28.45 -5.57
N TYR A 36 -16.56 28.32 -4.58
CA TYR A 36 -16.95 27.94 -3.24
C TYR A 36 -17.61 29.13 -2.53
N SER A 37 -18.77 28.88 -1.91
CA SER A 37 -19.40 29.86 -1.04
C SER A 37 -18.82 29.71 0.37
N LEU A 38 -17.94 30.63 0.76
CA LEU A 38 -17.26 30.61 2.08
C LEU A 38 -18.25 30.53 3.26
N ASN A 39 -19.48 31.03 3.10
CA ASN A 39 -20.52 30.94 4.14
C ASN A 39 -21.14 29.54 4.30
N ASN A 40 -21.01 28.67 3.29
CA ASN A 40 -21.62 27.34 3.27
C ASN A 40 -20.60 26.21 3.48
N ILE A 41 -19.31 26.55 3.57
CA ILE A 41 -18.24 25.59 3.73
C ILE A 41 -17.52 25.77 5.05
N SER A 42 -16.96 24.69 5.57
CA SER A 42 -15.85 24.72 6.53
C SER A 42 -14.63 24.18 5.83
N TRP A 43 -13.46 24.78 6.03
CA TRP A 43 -12.24 24.33 5.38
C TRP A 43 -11.06 24.33 6.34
N MET A 44 -10.07 23.49 6.03
CA MET A 44 -8.80 23.40 6.73
C MET A 44 -7.70 23.13 5.72
N ALA A 45 -6.52 23.73 5.90
CA ALA A 45 -5.38 23.47 5.05
C ALA A 45 -4.20 22.91 5.85
N ALA A 46 -3.54 21.88 5.31
CA ALA A 46 -2.45 21.20 5.98
C ALA A 46 -1.39 20.64 4.99
N PRO A 47 -0.11 20.62 5.38
CA PRO A 47 0.97 20.03 4.57
C PRO A 47 0.98 18.49 4.76
N ILE A 48 -0.04 17.81 4.25
CA ILE A 48 -0.23 16.36 4.39
C ILE A 48 -0.34 15.68 3.03
N ASP A 49 0.14 14.44 2.92
CA ASP A 49 0.02 13.66 1.68
C ASP A 49 -1.36 13.01 1.52
N TYR A 50 -2.00 12.71 2.64
CA TYR A 50 -3.34 12.15 2.74
C TYR A 50 -4.07 12.74 3.94
N VAL A 51 -5.40 12.69 3.92
CA VAL A 51 -6.24 13.09 5.06
C VAL A 51 -6.41 11.89 5.99
N PRO A 52 -5.92 11.91 7.24
CA PRO A 52 -6.20 10.84 8.19
C PRO A 52 -7.69 10.85 8.55
N VAL A 53 -8.33 9.69 8.49
CA VAL A 53 -9.75 9.54 8.82
C VAL A 53 -9.87 8.49 9.91
N GLN A 54 -10.55 8.85 11.01
CA GLN A 54 -10.84 7.94 12.10
C GLN A 54 -12.35 7.72 12.17
N PHE A 55 -12.76 6.48 11.97
CA PHE A 55 -14.14 6.06 12.19
C PHE A 55 -14.31 5.63 13.63
N HIS A 56 -15.38 6.09 14.26
CA HIS A 56 -15.81 5.66 15.57
C HIS A 56 -17.18 5.01 15.44
N GLU A 57 -17.30 3.79 15.95
CA GLU A 57 -18.54 3.04 16.02
C GLU A 57 -18.90 2.91 17.49
N TYR A 58 -20.06 3.46 17.85
CA TYR A 58 -20.62 3.38 19.19
C TYR A 58 -21.84 2.47 19.13
N ASP A 59 -21.88 1.45 19.99
CA ASP A 59 -23.01 0.54 20.13
C ASP A 59 -23.26 0.26 21.62
N THR A 60 -24.29 -0.51 21.95
CA THR A 60 -24.59 -0.96 23.31
C THR A 60 -24.60 -2.48 23.34
N ASP A 61 -23.79 -3.05 24.24
CA ASP A 61 -23.75 -4.49 24.46
C ASP A 61 -25.13 -5.00 24.90
N LYS A 62 -25.63 -6.02 24.21
CA LYS A 62 -26.99 -6.52 24.39
C LYS A 62 -27.16 -7.37 25.65
N GLU A 63 -26.08 -7.86 26.25
CA GLU A 63 -26.11 -8.72 27.43
C GLU A 63 -26.01 -7.91 28.73
N ASN A 64 -25.12 -6.93 28.77
CA ASN A 64 -24.88 -6.14 29.99
C ASN A 64 -25.38 -4.68 29.90
N GLY A 65 -25.73 -4.20 28.70
CA GLY A 65 -26.23 -2.84 28.48
C GLY A 65 -25.14 -1.76 28.54
N GLU A 66 -23.86 -2.14 28.56
CA GLU A 66 -22.74 -1.21 28.58
C GLU A 66 -22.47 -0.64 27.17
N GLU A 67 -21.97 0.60 27.12
CA GLU A 67 -21.54 1.22 25.86
C GLU A 67 -20.28 0.54 25.36
N VAL A 68 -20.29 0.15 24.09
CA VAL A 68 -19.10 -0.35 23.39
C VAL A 68 -18.66 0.66 22.35
N HIS A 69 -17.35 0.90 22.28
CA HIS A 69 -16.74 1.85 21.36
C HIS A 69 -15.61 1.18 20.60
N ALA A 70 -15.75 1.13 19.27
CA ALA A 70 -14.72 0.65 18.37
C ALA A 70 -14.19 1.81 17.53
N THR A 71 -12.89 1.74 17.22
CA THR A 71 -12.23 2.77 16.42
C THR A 71 -11.46 2.11 15.29
N ARG A 72 -11.59 2.66 14.08
CA ARG A 72 -10.83 2.23 12.90
C ARG A 72 -10.19 3.43 12.21
N SER A 73 -8.89 3.38 11.99
CA SER A 73 -8.16 4.39 11.24
C SER A 73 -8.08 4.03 9.75
N THR A 74 -8.23 5.03 8.88
CA THR A 74 -7.99 4.94 7.43
C THR A 74 -7.37 6.24 6.91
N ARG A 75 -7.16 6.31 5.61
CA ARG A 75 -6.64 7.48 4.89
C ARG A 75 -7.59 7.82 3.74
N LEU A 76 -7.93 9.09 3.60
CA LEU A 76 -8.56 9.64 2.40
C LEU A 76 -7.46 10.29 1.55
N LYS A 77 -7.16 9.66 0.42
CA LYS A 77 -6.14 10.07 -0.55
C LYS A 77 -6.74 9.89 -1.94
N ASP A 78 -6.40 10.79 -2.87
CA ASP A 78 -6.69 10.57 -4.27
C ASP A 78 -5.73 9.50 -4.78
N PHE A 79 -6.24 8.31 -5.02
CA PHE A 79 -5.47 7.19 -5.54
C PHE A 79 -5.78 7.03 -7.01
N SER A 80 -4.77 7.14 -7.86
CA SER A 80 -4.87 6.44 -9.14
C SER A 80 -4.85 4.92 -8.89
N ILE A 81 -5.39 4.14 -9.84
CA ILE A 81 -5.27 2.68 -9.79
C ILE A 81 -3.79 2.29 -9.72
N TYR A 82 -2.93 3.03 -10.40
CA TYR A 82 -1.49 2.83 -10.38
C TYR A 82 -0.91 3.01 -8.97
N ASP A 83 -1.22 4.10 -8.28
CA ASP A 83 -0.74 4.33 -6.91
C ASP A 83 -1.21 3.27 -5.93
N SER A 84 -2.45 2.80 -6.09
CA SER A 84 -2.99 1.69 -5.28
C SER A 84 -2.21 0.40 -5.49
N VAL A 85 -1.87 0.08 -6.75
CA VAL A 85 -1.06 -1.09 -7.10
C VAL A 85 0.34 -0.97 -6.49
N GLN A 86 0.97 0.21 -6.57
CA GLN A 86 2.30 0.44 -5.99
C GLN A 86 2.31 0.30 -4.46
N GLU A 87 1.30 0.82 -3.76
CA GLU A 87 1.20 0.65 -2.31
C GLU A 87 1.02 -0.82 -1.90
N VAL A 88 0.26 -1.61 -2.67
CA VAL A 88 0.12 -3.06 -2.43
C VAL A 88 1.46 -3.77 -2.63
N LYS A 89 2.16 -3.50 -3.74
CA LYS A 89 3.48 -4.10 -4.01
C LYS A 89 4.47 -3.76 -2.90
N HIS A 90 4.54 -2.49 -2.49
CA HIS A 90 5.46 -2.07 -1.44
C HIS A 90 5.18 -2.77 -0.11
N ARG A 91 3.91 -2.83 0.31
CA ARG A 91 3.52 -3.55 1.53
C ARG A 91 3.91 -5.03 1.47
N GLU A 92 3.64 -5.70 0.35
CA GLU A 92 3.95 -7.11 0.18
C GLU A 92 5.47 -7.39 0.19
N GLN A 93 6.28 -6.49 -0.37
CA GLN A 93 7.74 -6.55 -0.28
C GLN A 93 8.22 -6.41 1.18
N GLU A 94 7.64 -5.48 1.95
CA GLU A 94 7.93 -5.33 3.39
C GLU A 94 7.52 -6.58 4.19
N GLU A 95 6.38 -7.18 3.86
CA GLU A 95 5.89 -8.41 4.50
C GLU A 95 6.78 -9.62 4.16
N LEU A 96 7.23 -9.76 2.91
CA LEU A 96 8.18 -10.80 2.50
C LEU A 96 9.54 -10.64 3.18
N ALA A 97 10.07 -9.42 3.24
CA ALA A 97 11.30 -9.12 3.97
C ALA A 97 11.19 -9.51 5.46
N GLN A 98 10.05 -9.20 6.09
CA GLN A 98 9.78 -9.61 7.47
C GLN A 98 9.69 -11.12 7.63
N ALA A 99 9.00 -11.82 6.73
CA ALA A 99 8.91 -13.28 6.75
C ALA A 99 10.31 -13.93 6.65
N LEU A 100 11.17 -13.43 5.76
CA LEU A 100 12.55 -13.88 5.62
C LEU A 100 13.39 -13.59 6.87
N HIS A 101 13.22 -12.44 7.51
CA HIS A 101 13.90 -12.17 8.78
C HIS A 101 13.50 -13.12 9.91
N LEU A 102 12.27 -13.63 9.90
CA LEU A 102 11.73 -14.50 10.95
C LEU A 102 12.03 -15.98 10.72
N GLN A 103 11.91 -16.45 9.49
CA GLN A 103 11.99 -17.88 9.13
C GLN A 103 13.17 -18.22 8.22
N GLY A 104 13.72 -17.24 7.51
CA GLY A 104 14.82 -17.43 6.56
C GLY A 104 16.09 -17.95 7.22
N GLU A 105 16.86 -18.70 6.44
CA GLU A 105 18.21 -19.10 6.81
C GLU A 105 19.14 -17.88 6.81
N LYS A 106 19.90 -17.72 7.90
CA LYS A 106 20.81 -16.59 8.03
C LYS A 106 22.04 -16.78 7.15
N VAL A 107 22.31 -15.80 6.29
CA VAL A 107 23.50 -15.73 5.43
C VAL A 107 24.30 -14.46 5.69
N ASP A 108 25.50 -14.36 5.12
CA ASP A 108 26.48 -13.32 5.46
C ASP A 108 25.93 -11.89 5.37
N ASP A 109 25.08 -11.61 4.38
CA ASP A 109 24.51 -10.29 4.12
C ASP A 109 22.98 -10.23 4.23
N GLY A 110 22.34 -11.19 4.92
CA GLY A 110 20.88 -11.19 5.04
C GLY A 110 20.25 -12.52 5.47
N TYR A 111 19.05 -12.75 4.96
CA TYR A 111 18.29 -13.98 5.18
C TYR A 111 17.78 -14.49 3.84
N GLU A 112 17.85 -15.79 3.61
CA GLU A 112 17.39 -16.42 2.38
C GLU A 112 16.49 -17.62 2.65
N TRP A 113 15.67 -17.96 1.66
CA TRP A 113 14.83 -19.14 1.69
C TRP A 113 14.87 -19.80 0.32
N HIS A 114 15.17 -21.10 0.31
CA HIS A 114 15.16 -21.95 -0.88
C HIS A 114 13.94 -22.85 -0.82
N PHE A 115 13.11 -22.81 -1.87
CA PHE A 115 11.93 -23.66 -1.95
C PHE A 115 12.31 -25.05 -2.46
N GLU A 116 11.85 -26.09 -1.76
CA GLU A 116 12.01 -27.49 -2.18
C GLU A 116 10.64 -28.09 -2.55
N GLY A 117 10.59 -28.88 -3.63
CA GLY A 117 9.36 -29.57 -4.04
C GLY A 117 8.42 -28.71 -4.87
N GLU A 118 7.19 -28.49 -4.37
CA GLU A 118 6.21 -27.62 -5.05
C GLU A 118 6.52 -26.16 -4.72
N CYS A 119 7.25 -25.50 -5.62
CA CYS A 119 7.59 -24.10 -5.51
C CYS A 119 6.38 -23.17 -5.79
N PRO A 120 6.28 -22.01 -5.13
CA PRO A 120 5.22 -21.05 -5.39
C PRO A 120 5.30 -20.50 -6.82
N ILE A 121 4.14 -20.23 -7.41
CA ILE A 121 4.01 -19.70 -8.78
C ILE A 121 3.34 -18.34 -8.71
N VAL A 122 3.98 -17.33 -9.28
CA VAL A 122 3.49 -15.96 -9.32
C VAL A 122 3.29 -15.48 -10.75
N ALA A 123 2.44 -14.49 -10.97
CA ALA A 123 2.40 -13.76 -12.22
C ALA A 123 3.39 -12.60 -12.15
N ALA A 124 4.24 -12.46 -13.17
CA ALA A 124 5.23 -11.39 -13.27
C ALA A 124 5.41 -10.95 -14.72
N TYR A 125 6.07 -9.80 -14.92
CA TYR A 125 6.70 -9.48 -16.20
C TYR A 125 8.10 -10.11 -16.23
N ASP A 126 8.35 -10.98 -17.20
CA ASP A 126 9.67 -11.50 -17.50
C ASP A 126 10.03 -11.10 -18.93
N TYR A 127 11.17 -10.43 -19.11
CA TYR A 127 11.55 -9.80 -20.39
C TYR A 127 10.42 -8.99 -21.06
N ASP A 128 9.73 -8.15 -20.28
CA ASP A 128 8.57 -7.34 -20.70
C ASP A 128 7.30 -8.12 -21.11
N GLU A 129 7.29 -9.45 -20.96
CA GLU A 129 6.14 -10.31 -21.26
C GLU A 129 5.50 -10.86 -19.97
N PRO A 130 4.16 -10.79 -19.83
CA PRO A 130 3.50 -11.34 -18.66
C PRO A 130 3.52 -12.87 -18.71
N CYS A 131 4.07 -13.52 -17.70
CA CYS A 131 4.17 -14.97 -17.61
C CYS A 131 3.92 -15.48 -16.18
N ASP A 132 3.78 -16.80 -16.06
CA ASP A 132 3.79 -17.50 -14.78
C ASP A 132 5.26 -17.83 -14.45
N VAL A 133 5.77 -17.36 -13.31
CA VAL A 133 7.13 -17.64 -12.86
C VAL A 133 7.10 -18.54 -11.63
N VAL A 134 7.89 -19.61 -11.67
CA VAL A 134 8.12 -20.51 -10.54
C VAL A 134 9.23 -19.91 -9.68
N ILE A 135 8.96 -19.62 -8.42
CA ILE A 135 9.92 -18.99 -7.51
C ILE A 135 10.76 -20.05 -6.82
N LEU A 136 12.08 -20.00 -7.04
CA LEU A 136 13.02 -21.01 -6.57
C LEU A 136 13.68 -20.61 -5.25
N SER A 137 14.02 -19.33 -5.11
CA SER A 137 14.54 -18.81 -3.86
C SER A 137 14.29 -17.33 -3.73
N VAL A 138 14.19 -16.86 -2.49
CA VAL A 138 14.12 -15.43 -2.17
C VAL A 138 15.13 -15.08 -1.11
N ARG A 139 15.67 -13.86 -1.19
CA ARG A 139 16.64 -13.34 -0.25
C ARG A 139 16.35 -11.89 0.06
N VAL A 140 16.49 -11.51 1.33
CA VAL A 140 16.50 -10.12 1.77
C VAL A 140 17.88 -9.77 2.26
N ASN A 141 18.43 -8.66 1.79
CA ASN A 141 19.71 -8.16 2.27
C ASN A 141 19.56 -7.30 3.54
N LYS A 142 20.68 -6.93 4.18
CA LYS A 142 20.67 -6.08 5.40
C LYS A 142 20.06 -4.67 5.23
N GLU A 143 19.92 -4.19 3.99
CA GLU A 143 19.31 -2.91 3.64
C GLU A 143 17.81 -3.04 3.31
N GLY A 144 17.27 -4.27 3.35
CA GLY A 144 15.88 -4.57 3.00
C GLY A 144 15.64 -4.82 1.51
N GLY A 145 16.69 -4.80 0.68
CA GLY A 145 16.57 -5.12 -0.74
C GLY A 145 16.31 -6.61 -0.97
N LEU A 146 15.33 -6.91 -1.81
CA LEU A 146 14.94 -8.27 -2.18
C LEU A 146 15.66 -8.73 -3.45
N THR A 147 16.08 -9.99 -3.46
CA THR A 147 16.51 -10.73 -4.65
C THR A 147 15.61 -11.95 -4.76
N ILE A 148 14.99 -12.14 -5.92
CA ILE A 148 14.04 -13.22 -6.18
C ILE A 148 14.57 -14.01 -7.37
N ILE A 149 14.87 -15.30 -7.18
CA ILE A 149 15.29 -16.18 -8.26
C ILE A 149 14.09 -17.01 -8.69
N GLY A 150 13.77 -16.94 -9.98
CA GLY A 150 12.68 -17.66 -10.58
C GLY A 150 13.04 -18.28 -11.92
N ASP A 151 12.09 -19.04 -12.46
CA ASP A 151 12.19 -19.69 -13.76
C ASP A 151 10.81 -19.67 -14.42
N GLU A 152 10.74 -19.32 -15.70
CA GLU A 152 9.48 -19.26 -16.43
C GLU A 152 8.84 -20.65 -16.46
N LYS A 153 7.57 -20.73 -16.09
CA LYS A 153 6.91 -22.02 -15.84
C LYS A 153 6.86 -22.90 -17.08
N ASN A 154 6.77 -22.33 -18.28
CA ASN A 154 6.64 -23.07 -19.52
C ASN A 154 7.99 -23.27 -20.25
N ASP A 155 9.02 -22.47 -19.97
CA ASP A 155 10.38 -22.60 -20.50
C ASP A 155 11.42 -22.84 -19.40
N ARG A 156 11.20 -23.91 -18.61
CA ARG A 156 12.08 -24.25 -17.48
C ARG A 156 13.51 -24.54 -17.90
N GLY A 157 14.45 -24.18 -17.01
CA GLY A 157 15.88 -24.39 -17.15
C GLY A 157 16.67 -23.12 -17.44
N ASN A 158 16.03 -21.94 -17.33
CA ASN A 158 16.65 -20.64 -17.50
C ASN A 158 16.45 -19.79 -16.24
N GLU A 159 16.98 -20.26 -15.11
CA GLU A 159 16.86 -19.57 -13.82
C GLU A 159 17.54 -18.20 -13.87
N HIS A 160 16.83 -17.17 -13.43
CA HIS A 160 17.35 -15.81 -13.40
C HIS A 160 16.67 -14.99 -12.30
N GLU A 161 17.22 -13.79 -12.06
CA GLU A 161 16.66 -12.86 -11.09
C GLU A 161 15.44 -12.15 -11.67
N ILE A 162 14.37 -12.10 -10.89
CA ILE A 162 13.13 -11.37 -11.17
C ILE A 162 13.10 -10.15 -10.27
N GLU A 163 12.89 -8.97 -10.86
CA GLU A 163 12.72 -7.74 -10.08
C GLU A 163 11.44 -7.83 -9.24
N ALA A 164 11.52 -7.44 -7.97
CA ALA A 164 10.38 -7.49 -7.06
C ALA A 164 9.20 -6.63 -7.58
N ASP A 165 9.50 -5.54 -8.29
CA ASP A 165 8.50 -4.67 -8.90
C ASP A 165 7.85 -5.27 -10.16
N ASP A 166 8.42 -6.29 -10.77
CA ASP A 166 7.85 -6.96 -11.94
C ASP A 166 6.79 -8.00 -11.55
N ILE A 167 6.78 -8.46 -10.30
CA ILE A 167 5.73 -9.32 -9.75
C ILE A 167 4.43 -8.53 -9.63
N PHE A 168 3.32 -9.15 -10.01
CA PHE A 168 2.01 -8.50 -9.98
C PHE A 168 1.54 -8.32 -8.53
N ALA A 169 0.90 -7.18 -8.25
CA ALA A 169 0.35 -6.90 -6.92
C ALA A 169 -0.61 -8.01 -6.48
N GLY A 170 -0.49 -8.49 -5.24
CA GLY A 170 -1.26 -9.61 -4.72
C GLY A 170 -0.53 -10.95 -4.82
N HIS A 171 0.52 -11.07 -5.63
CA HIS A 171 1.14 -12.38 -5.89
C HIS A 171 2.29 -12.73 -4.94
N MET A 172 2.91 -11.76 -4.28
CA MET A 172 3.94 -12.05 -3.28
C MET A 172 3.39 -12.80 -2.05
N ASP A 173 2.08 -12.69 -1.78
CA ASP A 173 1.40 -13.47 -0.73
C ASP A 173 1.58 -14.99 -0.91
N PHE A 174 1.61 -15.48 -2.16
CA PHE A 174 1.89 -16.90 -2.45
C PHE A 174 3.30 -17.32 -2.10
N ILE A 175 4.27 -16.41 -2.14
CA ILE A 175 5.65 -16.67 -1.70
C ILE A 175 5.70 -16.70 -0.17
N ILE A 176 5.09 -15.69 0.46
CA ILE A 176 5.06 -15.53 1.91
C ILE A 176 4.38 -16.73 2.58
N SER A 177 3.28 -17.22 2.01
CA SER A 177 2.54 -18.36 2.56
C SER A 177 3.39 -19.62 2.67
N GLU A 178 4.34 -19.83 1.76
CA GLU A 178 5.21 -21.01 1.74
C GLU A 178 6.42 -20.91 2.69
N ILE A 179 6.81 -19.69 3.11
CA ILE A 179 7.89 -19.47 4.09
C ILE A 179 7.40 -19.70 5.53
N GLY A 180 6.11 -19.47 5.78
CA GLY A 180 5.49 -19.46 7.11
C GLY A 180 4.83 -20.77 7.58
N TYR A 181 4.98 -21.87 6.85
CA TYR A 181 4.50 -23.21 7.26
C TYR A 181 5.48 -23.98 8.14
#